data_AF-A0A1V4DDN6-F1
#
_entry.id   AF-A0A1V4DDN6-F1
#
_cell.length_a   1.000
_cell.length_b   1.000
_cell.length_c   1.000
_cell.angle_alpha   90.00
_cell.angle_beta   90.00
_cell.angle_gamma   90.00
#
_symmetry.space_group_name_H-M   'P 1'
#
loop_
_entity.id
_entity.type
_entity.pdbx_description
1 polymer ?
#
loop_
_entity_poly.entity_id
_entity_poly.type
_entity_poly.pdbx_seq_one_letter_code
_entity_poly.pdbx_strand_id
1 'polypeptide(L)' 'MNIHIAGYSISSNYKKTKLFYSKGAYITNACKCNYCKNYCLACDYLDLSTKILFRSFGINPKKEAEVWHLFEDDDWLSPL' A
#
# COMPACT_ATOMS: atom_id res chain seq x y z
N MET A 1 -15.29 5.79 2.18
CA MET A 1 -14.68 6.81 1.29
C MET A 1 -15.19 6.53 -0.11
N ASN A 2 -15.62 7.56 -0.83
CA ASN A 2 -16.03 7.44 -2.24
C ASN A 2 -15.02 8.17 -3.10
N ILE A 3 -14.48 7.49 -4.11
CA ILE A 3 -13.52 8.06 -5.05
C ILE A 3 -14.23 8.18 -6.41
N HIS A 4 -14.12 9.34 -7.04
CA HIS A 4 -14.62 9.56 -8.39
C HIS A 4 -13.46 9.61 -9.38
N ILE A 5 -13.38 8.65 -10.29
CA ILE A 5 -12.32 8.56 -11.32
C ILE A 5 -12.98 8.21 -12.64
N ALA A 6 -12.69 8.98 -13.70
CA ALA A 6 -13.16 8.74 -15.06
C ALA A 6 -14.67 8.45 -15.20
N GLY A 7 -15.50 9.16 -14.41
CA GLY A 7 -16.96 8.97 -14.40
C GLY A 7 -17.47 7.81 -13.54
N TYR A 8 -16.57 7.01 -12.95
CA TYR A 8 -16.92 5.93 -12.03
C TYR A 8 -16.93 6.42 -10.58
N SER A 9 -17.84 5.86 -9.77
CA SER A 9 -17.88 6.04 -8.32
C SER A 9 -17.45 4.75 -7.63
N ILE A 10 -16.29 4.77 -6.99
CA ILE A 10 -15.74 3.63 -6.25
C ILE A 10 -16.01 3.87 -4.78
N SER A 11 -16.81 2.99 -4.16
CA SER A 11 -17.11 3.04 -2.74
C SER A 11 -16.23 2.06 -1.97
N SER A 12 -15.41 2.58 -1.05
CA SER A 12 -14.62 1.75 -0.13
C SER A 12 -15.39 1.46 1.16
N ASN A 13 -15.42 0.17 1.54
CA ASN A 13 -15.95 -0.28 2.82
C ASN A 13 -14.81 -0.37 3.85
N TYR A 14 -14.62 0.73 4.59
CA TYR A 14 -13.61 0.84 5.64
C TYR A 14 -13.57 -0.35 6.61
N LYS A 15 -14.74 -0.83 7.09
CA LYS A 15 -14.78 -1.91 8.09
C LYS A 15 -14.27 -3.22 7.50
N LYS A 16 -14.69 -3.55 6.28
CA LYS A 16 -14.23 -4.76 5.58
C LYS A 16 -12.73 -4.68 5.26
N THR A 17 -12.27 -3.55 4.74
CA THR A 17 -10.84 -3.35 4.42
C THR A 17 -9.97 -3.42 5.67
N LYS A 18 -10.35 -2.73 6.75
CA LYS A 18 -9.63 -2.82 8.03
C LYS A 18 -9.57 -4.24 8.58
N LEU A 19 -10.67 -5.00 8.48
CA LEU A 19 -10.71 -6.39 8.91
C LEU A 19 -9.74 -7.25 8.07
N PHE A 20 -9.70 -7.06 6.75
CA PHE A 20 -8.75 -7.73 5.87
C PHE A 20 -7.30 -7.49 6.31
N TYR A 21 -6.88 -6.24 6.45
CA TYR A 21 -5.50 -5.91 6.89
C TYR A 21 -5.22 -6.27 8.35
N SER A 22 -6.24 -6.39 9.22
CA SER A 22 -6.02 -6.87 10.59
C SER A 22 -5.53 -8.33 10.62
N LYS A 23 -6.01 -9.15 9.67
CA LYS A 23 -5.68 -10.57 9.52
C LYS A 23 -4.47 -10.81 8.63
N GLY A 24 -4.17 -9.89 7.71
CA GLY A 24 -3.03 -9.98 6.79
C GLY A 24 -1.68 -10.03 7.50
N ALA A 25 -0.73 -10.76 6.91
CA ALA A 25 0.65 -10.76 7.35
C ALA A 25 1.34 -9.44 6.98
N TYR A 26 2.41 -9.08 7.69
CA TYR A 26 3.28 -7.99 7.24
C TYR A 26 4.01 -8.40 5.97
N ILE A 27 4.33 -7.43 5.11
CA ILE A 27 5.15 -7.66 3.90
C ILE A 27 6.45 -8.38 4.28
N THR A 28 7.05 -7.98 5.42
CA THR A 28 8.27 -8.62 5.93
C THR A 28 8.09 -10.07 6.34
N ASN A 29 6.87 -10.59 6.51
CA ASN A 29 6.65 -12.02 6.70
C ASN A 29 6.74 -12.78 5.37
N ALA A 30 6.30 -12.17 4.26
CA ALA A 30 6.35 -12.76 2.92
C ALA A 30 7.74 -12.62 2.27
N CYS A 31 8.43 -11.48 2.48
CA CYS A 31 9.74 -11.21 1.89
C CYS A 31 10.70 -10.56 2.91
N LYS A 32 11.91 -11.11 3.04
CA LYS A 32 12.93 -10.65 4.00
C LYS A 32 14.01 -9.75 3.38
N CYS A 33 13.88 -9.35 2.12
CA CYS A 33 14.87 -8.51 1.45
C CYS A 33 14.96 -7.11 2.08
N ASN A 34 16.08 -6.43 1.87
CA ASN A 34 16.32 -5.10 2.44
C ASN A 34 15.32 -4.06 1.91
N TYR A 35 14.88 -4.17 0.66
CA TYR A 35 13.87 -3.28 0.08
C TYR A 35 12.53 -3.35 0.82
N CYS A 36 12.00 -4.56 1.07
CA CYS A 36 10.75 -4.75 1.81
C CYS A 36 10.84 -4.27 3.26
N LYS A 37 11.99 -4.51 3.92
CA LYS A 37 12.26 -3.99 5.28
C LYS A 37 12.27 -2.46 5.28
N ASN A 38 12.99 -1.85 4.33
CA ASN A 38 13.10 -0.40 4.20
C ASN A 38 11.75 0.24 3.90
N TYR A 39 10.92 -0.37 3.03
CA TYR A 39 9.55 0.08 2.79
C TYR A 39 8.72 0.09 4.09
N CYS A 40 8.76 -0.99 4.88
CA CYS A 40 8.02 -1.06 6.14
C CYS A 40 8.50 -0.03 7.18
N LEU A 41 9.79 0.31 7.17
CA LEU A 41 10.33 1.40 7.99
C LEU A 41 9.87 2.77 7.46
N ALA A 42 9.93 3.00 6.15
CA ALA A 42 9.50 4.23 5.49
C ALA A 42 8.01 4.53 5.75
N CYS A 43 7.17 3.49 5.87
CA CYS A 43 5.77 3.63 6.25
C CYS A 43 5.56 4.39 7.58
N ASP A 44 6.51 4.33 8.52
CA ASP A 44 6.43 5.08 9.79
C ASP A 44 6.70 6.58 9.60
N TYR A 45 7.43 6.94 8.54
CA TYR A 45 7.83 8.31 8.21
C TYR A 45 6.95 8.97 7.14
N LEU A 46 5.90 8.28 6.65
CA LEU A 46 4.90 8.89 5.77
C LEU A 46 4.38 10.20 6.39
N ASP A 47 4.19 11.19 5.54
CA ASP A 47 3.61 12.47 5.94
C ASP A 47 2.18 12.27 6.45
N LEU A 48 1.67 13.26 7.18
CA LEU A 48 0.37 13.17 7.82
C LEU A 48 -0.76 12.97 6.80
N SER A 49 -0.69 13.62 5.64
CA SER A 49 -1.76 13.55 4.64
C SER A 49 -1.87 12.13 4.05
N THR A 50 -0.73 11.52 3.74
CA THR A 50 -0.67 10.12 3.26
C THR A 50 -1.14 9.13 4.33
N LYS A 51 -0.74 9.33 5.60
CA LYS A 51 -1.23 8.51 6.73
C LYS A 51 -2.74 8.61 6.88
N ILE A 52 -3.31 9.80 6.75
CA ILE A 52 -4.76 10.03 6.80
C ILE A 52 -5.45 9.32 5.64
N LEU A 53 -4.88 9.41 4.43
CA LEU A 53 -5.43 8.75 3.23
C LEU A 53 -5.56 7.24 3.45
N PHE A 54 -4.47 6.54 3.79
CA PHE A 54 -4.51 5.10 4.06
C PHE A 54 -5.49 4.74 5.19
N ARG A 55 -5.48 5.51 6.29
CA ARG A 55 -6.42 5.31 7.40
C ARG A 55 -7.87 5.48 6.96
N SER A 56 -8.17 6.42 6.06
CA SER A 56 -9.54 6.64 5.57
C SER A 56 -10.09 5.44 4.78
N PHE A 57 -9.21 4.65 4.17
CA PHE A 57 -9.54 3.39 3.51
C PHE A 57 -9.48 2.17 4.44
N GLY A 58 -8.97 2.31 5.66
CA GLY A 58 -8.75 1.19 6.57
C GLY A 58 -7.54 0.33 6.18
N ILE A 59 -6.63 0.89 5.39
CA ILE A 59 -5.44 0.21 4.87
C ILE A 59 -4.30 0.31 5.89
N ASN A 60 -3.55 -0.79 6.04
CA ASN A 60 -2.24 -0.78 6.69
C ASN A 60 -1.17 -0.97 5.61
N PRO A 61 -0.41 0.07 5.22
CA PRO A 61 0.52 -0.02 4.10
C PRO A 61 1.62 -1.07 4.33
N LYS A 62 1.98 -1.38 5.57
CA LYS A 62 2.98 -2.42 5.89
C LYS A 62 2.51 -3.86 5.63
N LYS A 63 1.25 -4.02 5.24
CA LYS A 63 0.58 -5.30 5.01
C LYS A 63 -0.03 -5.39 3.60
N GLU A 64 0.40 -4.52 2.68
CA GLU A 64 0.01 -4.63 1.28
C GLU A 64 0.49 -5.95 0.66
N ALA A 65 -0.30 -6.45 -0.28
CA ALA A 65 0.02 -7.68 -0.99
C ALA A 65 1.21 -7.49 -1.94
N GLU A 66 1.32 -6.31 -2.54
CA GLU A 66 2.36 -5.98 -3.53
C GLU A 66 2.94 -4.60 -3.24
N VAL A 67 4.27 -4.51 -3.23
CA VAL A 67 5.02 -3.26 -3.16
C VAL A 67 6.12 -3.29 -4.21
N TRP A 68 6.21 -2.21 -4.97
CA TRP A 68 7.16 -2.07 -6.07
C TRP A 68 8.15 -0.96 -5.75
N HIS A 69 9.40 -1.18 -6.09
CA HIS A 69 10.42 -0.14 -6.11
C HIS A 69 10.67 0.17 -7.58
N LEU A 70 10.32 1.39 -8.00
CA LEU A 70 10.49 1.86 -9.37
C LEU A 70 11.69 2.80 -9.39
N PHE A 71 12.63 2.56 -10.31
CA PHE A 71 13.73 3.48 -10.58
C PHE A 71 13.32 4.38 -11.75
N GLU A 72 13.69 5.66 -11.69
CA GLU A 72 13.33 6.64 -12.74
C GLU A 72 13.89 6.27 -14.12
N ASP A 73 14.93 5.43 -14.17
CA ASP A 73 15.62 4.99 -15.40
C ASP A 73 15.21 3.57 -15.86
N ASP A 74 14.32 2.88 -15.15
CA ASP A 74 13.79 1.58 -15.61
C ASP A 74 12.66 1.85 -16.60
N ASP A 75 13.02 2.00 -17.88
CA ASP A 75 12.07 1.85 -18.97
C ASP A 75 11.32 0.52 -18.77
N TRP A 76 9.99 0.62 -18.66
CA TRP A 76 9.00 -0.43 -18.34
C TRP A 76 8.99 -1.65 -19.32
N LEU A 77 10.03 -1.82 -20.14
CA LEU A 77 10.09 -2.72 -21.30
C LEU A 77 11.19 -3.79 -21.25
N SER A 78 11.79 -4.11 -20.11
CA SER A 78 12.57 -5.36 -20.02
C SER A 78 11.70 -6.51 -19.49
N PRO A 79 11.16 -7.39 -20.36
CA PRO A 79 10.49 -8.60 -19.89
C PRO A 79 11.52 -9.51 -19.23
N LEU A 80 11.21 -9.98 -18.03
CA LEU A 80 11.84 -11.15 -17.43
C LEU A 80 11.60 -12.39 -18.30
#